data_AF-A0A554IXI5-F1
#
_entry.id   AF-A0A554IXI5-F1
#
_cell.length_a   1.000
_cell.length_b   1.000
_cell.length_c   1.000
_cell.angle_alpha   90.00
_cell.angle_beta   90.00
_cell.angle_gamma   90.00
#
_symmetry.space_group_name_H-M   'P 1'
#
loop_
_entity.id
_entity.type
_entity.pdbx_description
1 polymer ?
#
loop_
_entity_poly.entity_id
_entity_poly.type
_entity_poly.pdbx_seq_one_letter_code
_entity_poly.pdbx_strand_id
1 'polypeptide(L)'
;MVFFDIPEKKRKYRDYLRKILKLVGFHEFQRSIWVYPYPVPAFLKDLMFEKNIKPHVRFITTSHLDNDKDLRLVFGLFGED
;
A
#
# COMPACT_ATOMS: atom_id res chain seq x y z
N MET A 1 -5.49 1.42 -1.18
CA MET A 1 -4.62 1.65 -0.01
C MET A 1 -4.24 0.32 0.65
N VAL A 2 -3.09 0.27 1.31
CA VAL A 2 -2.66 -0.85 2.17
C VAL A 2 -2.08 -0.30 3.46
N PHE A 3 -2.44 -0.91 4.58
CA PHE A 3 -1.88 -0.58 5.89
C PHE A 3 -1.47 -1.86 6.60
N PHE A 4 -0.41 -1.75 7.40
CA PHE A 4 0.13 -2.92 8.08
C PHE A 4 0.74 -2.60 9.44
N ASP A 5 0.57 -3.54 10.37
CA ASP A 5 1.20 -3.52 11.69
C ASP A 5 1.98 -4.82 11.90
N ILE A 6 3.16 -4.90 11.27
CA ILE A 6 4.02 -6.07 11.30
C ILE A 6 4.97 -5.95 12.52
N PRO A 7 4.91 -6.92 13.47
CA PRO A 7 5.72 -6.90 14.69
C PRO A 7 7.22 -6.79 14.42
N GLU A 8 7.98 -6.21 15.36
CA GLU A 8 9.43 -6.00 15.19
C GLU A 8 10.21 -7.32 14.97
N LYS A 9 9.78 -8.41 15.61
CA LYS A 9 10.30 -9.77 15.36
C LYS A 9 10.20 -10.22 13.88
N LYS A 10 9.35 -9.55 13.08
CA LYS A 10 9.13 -9.77 11.65
C LYS A 10 9.61 -8.59 10.79
N ARG A 11 10.49 -7.71 11.30
CA ARG A 11 11.00 -6.52 10.60
C ARG A 11 11.47 -6.79 9.18
N LYS A 12 12.20 -7.88 8.94
CA LYS A 12 12.67 -8.26 7.60
C LYS A 12 11.55 -8.36 6.56
N TYR A 13 10.37 -8.85 6.97
CA TYR A 13 9.20 -8.97 6.09
C TYR A 13 8.49 -7.62 5.91
N ARG A 14 8.49 -6.78 6.94
CA ARG A 14 8.00 -5.40 6.86
C ARG A 14 8.81 -4.59 5.85
N ASP A 15 10.13 -4.67 5.92
CA ASP A 15 11.03 -3.95 5.02
C ASP A 15 10.97 -4.52 3.60
N TYR A 16 10.82 -5.84 3.46
CA TYR A 16 10.55 -6.48 2.18
C TYR A 16 9.23 -6.00 1.54
N LEU A 17 8.13 -5.97 2.30
CA LEU A 17 6.85 -5.47 1.81
C LEU A 17 6.97 -4.02 1.33
N ARG A 18 7.64 -3.14 2.09
CA ARG A 18 7.90 -1.75 1.67
C ARG A 18 8.65 -1.67 0.33
N LYS A 19 9.66 -2.50 0.13
CA LYS A 19 10.41 -2.55 -1.14
C LYS A 19 9.50 -2.95 -2.30
N ILE A 20 8.67 -3.97 -2.11
CA ILE A 20 7.73 -4.44 -3.13
C ILE A 20 6.67 -3.38 -3.44
N LEU A 21 6.10 -2.73 -2.42
CA LEU A 21 5.12 -1.65 -2.60
C LEU A 21 5.72 -0.49 -3.41
N LYS A 22 6.93 -0.05 -3.08
CA LYS A 22 7.65 0.96 -3.87
C LYS A 22 7.86 0.52 -5.32
N LEU A 23 8.28 -0.73 -5.53
CA LEU A 23 8.53 -1.28 -6.87
C LEU A 23 7.26 -1.31 -7.73
N VAL A 24 6.11 -1.60 -7.13
CA VAL A 24 4.80 -1.60 -7.81
C VAL A 24 4.32 -0.17 -8.13
N GLY A 25 4.86 0.85 -7.46
CA GLY A 25 4.42 2.24 -7.62
C GLY A 25 3.44 2.71 -6.55
N PHE A 26 3.32 2.00 -5.41
CA PHE A 26 2.63 2.57 -4.25
C PHE A 26 3.45 3.74 -3.68
N HIS A 27 2.74 4.77 -3.22
CA HIS A 27 3.30 5.89 -2.48
C HIS A 27 3.14 5.69 -0.97
N GLU A 28 4.15 6.06 -0.18
CA GLU A 28 4.08 6.02 1.28
C GLU A 28 3.36 7.27 1.79
N PHE A 29 2.10 7.11 2.20
CA PHE A 29 1.27 8.22 2.71
C PHE A 29 1.58 8.52 4.18
N GLN A 30 1.77 7.47 4.98
CA GLN A 30 2.28 7.55 6.36
C GLN A 30 3.09 6.31 6.68
N ARG A 31 3.72 6.27 7.86
CA ARG A 31 4.46 5.08 8.31
C ARG A 31 3.53 3.86 8.31
N SER A 32 3.84 2.90 7.44
CA SER A 32 3.06 1.68 7.23
C SER A 32 1.65 1.87 6.63
N ILE A 33 1.36 3.03 6.03
CA ILE A 33 0.15 3.29 5.25
C ILE A 33 0.56 3.74 3.85
N TRP A 34 0.08 3.03 2.84
CA TRP A 34 0.50 3.19 1.45
C TRP A 34 -0.71 3.31 0.53
N VAL A 35 -0.58 4.16 -0.48
CA VAL A 35 -1.66 4.48 -1.42
C VAL A 35 -1.22 4.11 -2.83
N TYR A 36 -2.18 3.68 -3.64
CA TYR A 36 -2.03 3.35 -5.04
C TYR A 36 -3.38 3.60 -5.72
N PRO A 37 -3.42 4.35 -6.84
CA PRO A 37 -4.69 4.79 -7.43
C PRO A 37 -5.32 3.77 -8.37
N TYR A 38 -4.64 2.65 -8.64
CA TYR A 38 -5.11 1.62 -9.57
C TYR A 38 -5.52 0.34 -8.82
N PRO A 39 -6.22 -0.60 -9.50
CA PRO A 39 -6.52 -1.90 -8.92
C PRO A 39 -5.27 -2.58 -8.36
N VAL A 40 -5.37 -3.08 -7.12
CA VAL A 40 -4.26 -3.76 -6.45
C VAL A 40 -3.91 -5.03 -7.22
N PRO A 41 -2.65 -5.21 -7.65
CA PRO A 41 -2.23 -6.44 -8.33
C PRO A 41 -2.50 -7.70 -7.49
N ALA A 42 -3.07 -8.74 -8.10
CA ALA A 42 -3.46 -9.97 -7.39
C ALA A 42 -2.27 -10.62 -6.66
N PHE A 43 -1.09 -10.63 -7.27
CA PHE A 43 0.12 -11.23 -6.71
C PHE A 43 0.54 -10.62 -5.36
N LEU A 44 0.20 -9.35 -5.08
CA LEU A 44 0.49 -8.74 -3.78
C LEU A 44 -0.29 -9.43 -2.66
N LYS A 45 -1.49 -9.92 -2.96
CA LYS A 45 -2.28 -10.70 -2.02
C LYS A 45 -1.60 -12.03 -1.73
N ASP A 46 -1.11 -12.71 -2.76
CA ASP A 46 -0.44 -14.01 -2.65
C ASP A 46 0.88 -13.93 -1.87
N LEU A 47 1.68 -12.88 -2.14
CA LEU A 47 2.96 -12.64 -1.46
C LEU A 47 2.84 -12.58 0.07
N MET A 48 1.72 -12.05 0.58
CA MET A 48 1.49 -11.97 2.02
C MET A 48 1.28 -13.33 2.70
N PHE A 49 0.77 -14.32 1.96
CA PHE A 49 0.59 -15.68 2.47
C PHE A 49 1.95 -16.36 2.66
N GLU A 50 2.84 -16.25 1.68
CA GLU A 50 4.16 -16.90 1.71
C GLU A 50 5.04 -16.45 2.88
N LYS A 51 4.86 -15.21 3.36
CA LYS A 51 5.69 -14.63 4.44
C LYS A 51 4.99 -14.64 5.80
N ASN A 52 3.80 -15.24 5.90
CA ASN A 52 2.99 -15.30 7.13
C ASN A 52 2.82 -13.91 7.80
N ILE A 53 2.60 -12.88 6.96
CA ILE A 53 2.31 -11.51 7.40
C ILE A 53 0.86 -11.11 7.14
N LYS A 54 0.08 -11.92 6.42
CA LYS A 54 -1.33 -11.67 6.10
C LYS A 54 -2.17 -11.16 7.28
N PRO A 55 -2.08 -11.69 8.51
CA PRO A 55 -2.88 -11.19 9.64
C PRO A 55 -2.58 -9.74 10.03
N HIS A 56 -1.41 -9.23 9.62
CA HIS A 56 -0.90 -7.91 9.95
C HIS A 56 -1.09 -6.89 8.83
N VAL A 57 -1.68 -7.27 7.69
CA VAL A 57 -1.80 -6.42 6.50
C VAL A 57 -3.25 -6.36 6.06
N ARG A 58 -3.73 -5.16 5.74
CA ARG A 58 -5.09 -4.93 5.26
C ARG A 58 -5.07 -4.05 4.02
N PHE A 59 -5.92 -4.40 3.05
CA PHE A 59 -6.16 -3.61 1.86
C PHE A 59 -7.52 -2.93 1.96
N ILE A 60 -7.56 -1.66 1.55
CA ILE A 60 -8.79 -0.90 1.33
C ILE A 60 -8.82 -0.49 -0.14
N THR A 61 -9.92 -0.81 -0.80
CA THR A 61 -10.29 -0.22 -2.10
C THR A 61 -11.43 0.74 -1.81
N THR A 62 -11.29 1.98 -2.25
CA THR A 62 -12.31 3.04 -2.10
C THR A 62 -12.34 3.85 -3.39
N SER A 63 -13.51 4.38 -3.75
CA SER A 63 -13.67 5.33 -4.85
C SER A 63 -13.45 6.78 -4.40
N HIS A 64 -13.41 7.04 -3.09
CA HIS A 64 -13.26 8.37 -2.53
C HIS A 64 -12.27 8.37 -1.37
N LEU A 65 -11.40 9.38 -1.35
CA LEU A 65 -10.50 9.71 -0.26
C LEU A 65 -10.59 11.22 -0.06
N ASP A 66 -10.92 11.66 1.14
CA ASP A 66 -11.01 13.09 1.45
C ASP A 66 -9.62 13.75 1.35
N ASN A 67 -9.60 15.00 0.89
CA ASN A 67 -8.40 15.83 0.74
C ASN A 67 -7.22 15.13 0.02
N ASP A 68 -7.45 14.51 -1.15
CA ASP A 68 -6.47 13.69 -1.89
C ASP A 68 -5.62 14.47 -2.92
N LYS A 69 -5.64 15.81 -2.89
CA LYS A 69 -4.97 16.67 -3.89
C LYS A 69 -3.47 16.42 -4.00
N ASP A 70 -2.81 16.19 -2.86
CA ASP A 70 -1.40 15.84 -2.78
C ASP A 70 -1.10 14.48 -3.44
N LEU A 71 -1.94 13.49 -3.18
CA LEU A 71 -1.85 12.16 -3.77
C LEU A 71 -2.09 12.20 -5.28
N ARG A 72 -3.10 12.96 -5.73
CA ARG A 72 -3.35 13.18 -7.17
C ARG A 72 -2.14 13.76 -7.87
N LEU A 73 -1.47 14.74 -7.26
CA LEU A 73 -0.24 15.32 -7.79
C LEU A 73 0.88 14.27 -7.88
N VAL A 74 1.08 13.47 -6.83
CA VAL A 74 2.08 12.38 -6.80
C VAL A 74 1.87 11.37 -7.94
N PHE A 75 0.61 11.05 -8.26
CA PHE A 75 0.26 10.08 -9.29
C PHE A 75 0.00 10.70 -10.67
N GLY A 76 0.13 12.02 -10.83
CA GLY A 76 -0.16 12.71 -12.09
C GLY A 76 -1.63 12.62 -12.53
N LEU A 77 -2.55 12.48 -11.58
CA LEU A 77 -3.99 12.36 -11.83
C LEU A 77 -4.61 13.77 -11.86
N PHE A 78 -4.47 14.43 -13.00
CA PHE A 78 -5.05 15.75 -13.25
C PHE A 78 -6.44 15.59 -13.89
N GLY A 79 -7.50 15.99 -13.20
CA GLY A 79 -8.89 15.92 -13.67
C GLY A 79 -9.89 16.35 -12.60
N GLU A 80 -11.06 16.84 -13.04
CA GLU A 80 -12.15 17.31 -12.15
C GLU A 80 -12.80 16.15 -11.37
N ASP A 81 -13.32 16.50 -10.20
CA ASP A 81 -13.98 15.61 -9.22
C ASP A 81 -15.24 14.92 -9.75
#